data_AF-A0A2V6RQU8-F1
#
_entry.id   AF-A0A2V6RQU8-F1
#
_cell.length_a   1.000
_cell.length_b   1.000
_cell.length_c   1.000
_cell.angle_alpha   90.00
_cell.angle_beta   90.00
_cell.angle_gamma   90.00
#
_symmetry.space_group_name_H-M   'P 1'
#
loop_
_entity.id
_entity.type
_entity.pdbx_description
1 polymer ?
#
loop_
_entity_poly.entity_id
_entity_poly.type
_entity_poly.pdbx_seq_one_letter_code
_entity_poly.pdbx_strand_id
1 'polypeptide(L)'
;MRRAEEMRLLRLWYELATGGRPDYTFEDALLDYRRSVLYCHVYTVIATGFLNPSNERGMAVFRAWLQRRSAAIEELDAGELMPA
;
A
#
# COMPACT_ATOMS: atom_id res chain seq x y z
N MET A 1 -1.63 -6.93 -14.40
CA MET A 1 -0.55 -7.81 -13.91
C MET A 1 -0.17 -7.51 -12.44
N ARG A 2 0.02 -6.25 -12.03
CA ARG A 2 0.38 -5.90 -10.64
C ARG A 2 -0.62 -6.41 -9.59
N ARG A 3 -1.91 -6.08 -9.72
CA ARG A 3 -2.96 -6.51 -8.77
C ARG A 3 -3.01 -8.03 -8.57
N ALA A 4 -2.90 -8.81 -9.65
CA ALA A 4 -2.91 -10.27 -9.56
C ALA A 4 -1.69 -10.81 -8.78
N GLU A 5 -0.51 -10.22 -9.01
CA GLU A 5 0.71 -10.60 -8.28
C GLU A 5 0.68 -10.14 -6.82
N GLU A 6 0.16 -8.95 -6.52
CA GLU A 6 -0.05 -8.49 -5.15
C GLU A 6 -1.03 -9.40 -4.40
N MET A 7 -2.13 -9.81 -5.02
CA MET A 7 -3.06 -10.77 -4.40
C MET A 7 -2.43 -12.14 -4.21
N ARG A 8 -1.59 -12.60 -5.14
CA ARG A 8 -0.83 -13.84 -4.99
C ARG A 8 0.13 -13.77 -3.80
N LEU A 9 0.86 -12.68 -3.67
CA LEU A 9 1.79 -12.45 -2.56
C LEU A 9 1.07 -12.31 -1.23
N LEU A 10 -0.07 -11.62 -1.18
CA LEU A 10 -0.87 -11.48 0.03
C LEU A 10 -1.44 -12.84 0.48
N ARG A 11 -1.91 -13.67 -0.45
CA ARG A 11 -2.36 -15.05 -0.15
C ARG A 11 -1.22 -15.89 0.42
N LEU A 12 -0.04 -15.84 -0.22
CA LEU A 12 1.14 -16.54 0.28
C LEU A 12 1.54 -16.05 1.68
N TRP A 13 1.53 -14.74 1.91
CA TRP A 13 1.81 -14.17 3.22
C TRP A 13 0.78 -14.65 4.26
N TYR A 14 -0.51 -14.60 3.92
CA TYR A 14 -1.59 -15.06 4.80
C TYR A 14 -1.39 -16.53 5.19
N GLU A 15 -1.17 -17.41 4.22
CA GLU A 15 -0.95 -18.85 4.47
C GLU A 15 0.26 -19.09 5.38
N LEU A 16 1.38 -18.41 5.12
CA LEU A 16 2.62 -18.58 5.88
C LEU A 16 2.57 -17.95 7.28
N ALA A 17 1.99 -16.76 7.41
CA ALA A 17 2.01 -15.98 8.64
C ALA A 17 0.95 -16.43 9.65
N THR A 18 -0.20 -16.90 9.16
CA THR A 18 -1.36 -17.22 9.99
C THR A 18 -1.51 -18.72 10.24
N GLY A 19 -0.91 -19.57 9.39
CA GLY A 19 -0.94 -21.02 9.54
C GLY A 19 -2.36 -21.61 9.56
N GLY A 20 -3.35 -20.93 8.97
CA GLY A 20 -4.75 -21.38 8.97
C GLY A 20 -5.49 -21.11 10.28
N ARG A 21 -5.09 -20.08 11.04
CA ARG A 21 -5.82 -19.61 12.23
C ARG A 21 -7.30 -19.34 11.90
N PRO A 22 -8.25 -19.97 12.60
CA PRO A 22 -9.67 -19.88 12.28
C PRO A 22 -10.27 -18.50 12.62
N ASP A 23 -9.60 -17.71 13.46
CA ASP A 23 -10.03 -16.38 13.91
C ASP A 23 -9.55 -15.23 13.01
N TYR A 24 -8.79 -15.52 11.94
CA TYR A 24 -8.32 -14.52 10.99
C TYR A 24 -8.44 -15.04 9.56
N THR A 25 -9.38 -14.49 8.82
CA THR A 25 -9.67 -14.90 7.44
C THR A 25 -8.76 -14.21 6.44
N PHE A 26 -8.75 -14.68 5.19
CA PHE A 26 -8.04 -13.98 4.13
C PHE A 26 -8.67 -12.60 3.85
N GLU A 27 -9.98 -12.47 4.06
CA GLU A 27 -10.71 -11.22 3.94
C GLU A 27 -10.23 -10.18 4.97
N ASP A 28 -9.94 -10.62 6.20
CA ASP A 28 -9.34 -9.76 7.22
C ASP A 28 -7.93 -9.31 6.81
N ALA A 29 -7.11 -10.24 6.29
CA ALA A 29 -5.79 -9.93 5.72
C ALA A 29 -5.86 -8.91 4.58
N LEU A 30 -6.84 -9.05 3.69
CA LEU A 30 -7.07 -8.10 2.61
C LEU A 30 -7.49 -6.73 3.14
N LEU A 31 -8.39 -6.68 4.13
CA LEU A 31 -8.80 -5.44 4.76
C LEU A 31 -7.62 -4.71 5.41
N ASP A 32 -6.80 -5.43 6.18
CA ASP A 32 -5.62 -4.86 6.84
C ASP A 32 -4.56 -4.41 5.82
N TYR A 33 -4.39 -5.15 4.74
CA TYR A 33 -3.50 -4.75 3.65
C TYR A 33 -3.98 -3.46 2.97
N ARG A 34 -5.28 -3.35 2.66
CA ARG A 34 -5.88 -2.13 2.08
C ARG A 34 -5.69 -0.93 3.00
N ARG A 35 -5.97 -1.08 4.30
CA ARG A 35 -5.70 -0.07 5.33
C ARG A 35 -4.22 0.31 5.34
N SER A 36 -3.32 -0.67 5.32
CA SER A 36 -1.88 -0.41 5.34
C SER A 36 -1.41 0.36 4.11
N VAL A 37 -1.95 0.07 2.92
CA VAL A 37 -1.65 0.84 1.69
C VAL A 37 -2.08 2.30 1.83
N LEU A 38 -3.25 2.54 2.42
CA LEU A 38 -3.76 3.88 2.70
C LEU A 38 -2.91 4.60 3.76
N TYR A 39 -2.69 3.99 4.92
CA TYR A 39 -1.90 4.59 6.00
C TYR A 39 -0.45 4.85 5.60
N CYS A 40 0.20 3.92 4.91
CA CYS A 40 1.58 4.11 4.46
C CYS A 40 1.71 5.21 3.39
N HIS A 41 0.62 5.66 2.76
CA HIS A 41 0.66 6.82 1.86
C HIS A 41 1.10 8.10 2.58
N VAL A 42 0.80 8.21 3.88
CA VAL A 42 1.22 9.36 4.70
C VAL A 42 2.73 9.55 4.70
N TYR A 43 3.51 8.46 4.66
CA TYR A 43 4.97 8.54 4.62
C TYR A 43 5.48 9.17 3.33
N THR A 44 4.81 8.95 2.21
CA THR A 44 5.18 9.59 0.94
C THR A 44 4.92 11.10 1.03
N VAL A 45 3.80 11.53 1.60
CA VAL A 45 3.48 12.94 1.81
C VAL A 45 4.48 13.61 2.76
N ILE A 46 4.73 13.00 3.93
CA ILE A 46 5.68 13.52 4.92
C ILE A 46 7.07 13.63 4.30
N ALA A 47 7.58 12.56 3.68
CA ALA A 47 8.92 12.54 3.12
C ALA A 47 9.09 13.57 1.99
N THR A 48 8.05 13.84 1.17
CA THR A 48 8.13 14.91 0.17
C THR A 48 8.33 16.31 0.77
N GLY A 49 7.84 16.56 1.98
CA GLY A 49 8.01 17.84 2.67
C GLY A 49 9.45 18.13 3.10
N PHE A 50 10.31 17.11 3.19
CA PHE A 50 11.73 17.24 3.54
C PHE A 50 12.66 17.24 2.32
N LEU A 51 12.11 17.19 1.11
CA LEU A 51 12.94 17.17 -0.10
C LEU A 51 13.48 18.54 -0.42
N ASN A 52 14.78 18.60 -0.69
CA ASN A 52 15.39 19.74 -1.34
C ASN A 52 14.88 19.80 -2.80
N PRO A 53 14.15 20.86 -3.21
CA PRO A 53 13.64 20.99 -4.57
C PRO A 53 14.74 20.97 -5.63
N SER A 54 15.96 21.40 -5.27
CA SER A 54 17.13 21.41 -6.16
C SER A 54 17.73 20.02 -6.38
N ASN A 55 17.28 18.99 -5.66
CA ASN A 55 17.67 17.59 -5.89
C ASN A 55 16.69 16.93 -6.87
N GLU A 56 16.88 17.16 -8.16
CA GLU A 56 16.01 16.65 -9.22
C GLU A 56 15.86 15.12 -9.21
N ARG A 57 16.95 14.39 -8.93
CA ARG A 57 16.93 12.93 -8.84
C ARG A 57 16.09 12.45 -7.66
N GLY A 58 16.22 13.09 -6.51
CA GLY A 58 15.38 12.83 -5.35
C GLY A 58 13.91 13.08 -5.66
N MET A 59 13.60 14.23 -6.26
CA MET A 59 12.23 14.57 -6.68
C MET A 59 11.65 13.56 -7.67
N ALA A 60 12.43 13.05 -8.62
CA ALA A 60 11.99 12.04 -9.57
C ALA A 60 11.58 10.71 -8.88
N VAL A 61 12.39 10.24 -7.92
CA VAL A 61 12.07 9.03 -7.13
C VAL A 61 10.77 9.20 -6.36
N PHE A 62 10.58 10.34 -5.70
CA PHE A 62 9.37 10.59 -4.91
C PHE A 62 8.12 10.75 -5.76
N ARG A 63 8.21 11.38 -6.93
CA ARG A 63 7.09 11.43 -7.89
C ARG A 63 6.68 10.04 -8.35
N ALA A 64 7.65 9.20 -8.73
CA ALA A 64 7.38 7.82 -9.12
C ALA A 64 6.77 7.00 -7.97
N TRP A 65 7.26 7.22 -6.74
CA TRP A 65 6.72 6.57 -5.55
C TRP A 65 5.27 6.99 -5.28
N LEU A 66 4.97 8.29 -5.35
CA LEU A 66 3.63 8.83 -5.18
C LEU A 66 2.67 8.24 -6.22
N GLN A 67 3.04 8.26 -7.50
CA GLN A 67 2.23 7.68 -8.58
C GLN A 67 1.93 6.20 -8.34
N ARG A 68 2.95 5.41 -7.98
CA ARG A 68 2.77 3.98 -7.68
C ARG A 68 1.83 3.75 -6.50
N ARG A 69 1.92 4.59 -5.46
CA ARG A 69 1.07 4.50 -4.26
C ARG A 69 -0.37 4.90 -4.55
N SER A 70 -0.60 6.01 -5.24
CA SER A 70 -1.94 6.44 -5.64
C SER A 70 -2.64 5.39 -6.50
N ALA A 71 -1.93 4.81 -7.48
CA ALA A 71 -2.48 3.72 -8.28
C ALA A 71 -2.82 2.47 -7.43
N ALA A 72 -2.05 2.18 -6.37
CA ALA A 72 -2.36 1.06 -5.48
C ALA A 72 -3.60 1.32 -4.62
N ILE A 73 -3.79 2.56 -4.17
CA ILE A 73 -4.99 2.96 -3.43
C ILE A 73 -6.23 2.81 -4.31
N GLU A 74 -6.17 3.24 -5.58
CA GLU A 74 -7.26 3.08 -6.54
C GLU A 74 -7.52 1.61 -6.90
N GLU A 75 -6.48 0.84 -7.26
CA GLU A 75 -6.65 -0.57 -7.67
C GLU A 75 -7.20 -1.49 -6.58
N LEU A 76 -6.97 -1.13 -5.31
CA LEU A 76 -7.44 -1.86 -4.13
C LEU A 76 -8.70 -1.24 -3.52
N ASP A 77 -9.29 -0.23 -4.16
CA ASP A 77 -10.43 0.52 -3.64
C ASP A 77 -10.20 1.01 -2.20
N ALA A 78 -8.95 1.28 -1.80
CA ALA A 78 -8.59 1.53 -0.40
C ALA A 78 -9.04 2.92 0.07
N GLY A 79 -9.37 3.82 -0.85
CA GLY A 79 -9.91 5.15 -0.54
C GLY A 79 -11.24 5.10 0.21
N GLU A 80 -12.06 4.07 0.00
CA GLU A 80 -13.34 3.90 0.72
C GLU A 80 -13.17 3.67 2.23
N LEU A 81 -11.95 3.32 2.65
CA LEU A 81 -11.60 3.05 4.05
C LEU A 81 -11.14 4.33 4.79
N MET A 82 -11.10 5.48 4.11
CA MET A 82 -10.77 6.75 4.75
C MET A 82 -11.86 7.14 5.78
N PRO A 83 -11.47 7.64 6.96
CA PRO A 83 -12.41 8.25 7.90
C PRO A 83 -13.10 9.46 7.26
N ALA A 84 -14.37 9.67 7.61
CA ALA A 84 -15.15 10.85 7.22
C ALA A 84 -14.67 12.13 7.91
#